data_AF-A0AA38TVZ6-F1
#
_entry.id   AF-A0AA38TVZ6-F1
#
_cell.length_a   1.000
_cell.length_b   1.000
_cell.length_c   1.000
_cell.angle_alpha   90.00
_cell.angle_beta   90.00
_cell.angle_gamma   90.00
#
_symmetry.space_group_name_H-M   'P 1'
#
loop_
_entity.id
_entity.type
_entity.pdbx_description
1 polymer ?
#
loop_
_entity_poly.entity_id
_entity_poly.type
_entity_poly.pdbx_seq_one_letter_code
_entity_poly.pdbx_strand_id
1 'polypeptide(L)'
;MRGDWGDAKDILDNRRELVRFSINRNNETALHVAAYKGHTLFVNNLVMLMDSIHLELQNSSSNTALCLAAVAGDVAVAKIMVTRHDDLLDIAGSQGMMPLHMAALSGKHDMVKYLYEKSKRMTRGIWTDESRSSVLLACVELELYGE
;
A
#
# COMPACT_ATOMS: atom_id res chain seq x y z
N MET A 1 8.55 -9.65 18.91
CA MET A 1 9.71 -9.36 18.05
C MET A 1 9.50 -8.00 17.42
N ARG A 2 10.36 -7.02 17.72
CA ARG A 2 10.25 -5.64 17.24
C ARG A 2 10.82 -5.55 15.82
N GLY A 3 10.10 -6.02 14.80
CA GLY A 3 10.42 -5.75 13.38
C GLY A 3 11.90 -5.89 12.98
N ASP A 4 12.64 -6.80 13.61
CA ASP A 4 14.07 -6.92 13.39
C ASP A 4 14.29 -7.66 12.06
N TRP A 5 14.89 -6.96 11.10
CA TRP A 5 15.21 -7.55 9.81
C TRP A 5 16.26 -8.65 9.95
N GLY A 6 17.13 -8.63 10.97
CA GLY A 6 18.17 -9.64 11.18
C GLY A 6 17.62 -11.07 11.21
N ASP A 7 16.67 -11.32 12.13
CA ASP A 7 16.03 -12.64 12.26
C ASP A 7 15.29 -13.06 10.99
N ALA A 8 14.59 -12.10 10.36
CA ALA A 8 13.85 -12.36 9.12
C ALA A 8 14.79 -12.67 7.95
N LYS A 9 15.93 -12.00 7.88
CA LYS A 9 16.93 -12.15 6.82
C LYS A 9 17.49 -13.56 6.81
N ASP A 10 17.86 -14.11 7.96
CA ASP A 10 18.44 -15.46 8.04
C ASP A 10 17.44 -16.52 7.57
N ILE A 11 16.15 -16.33 7.85
CA ILE A 11 15.08 -17.21 7.36
C ILE A 11 14.92 -17.06 5.83
N LEU A 12 14.87 -15.83 5.33
CA LEU A 12 14.62 -15.54 3.91
C LEU A 12 15.82 -15.84 3.01
N ASP A 13 17.05 -15.80 3.53
CA ASP A 13 18.25 -16.22 2.80
C ASP A 13 18.21 -17.72 2.49
N ASN A 14 17.63 -18.53 3.38
CA ASN A 14 17.47 -19.96 3.18
C ASN A 14 16.19 -20.31 2.39
N ARG A 15 15.12 -19.52 2.55
CA ARG A 15 13.80 -19.77 1.93
C ARG A 15 13.16 -18.49 1.38
N ARG A 16 13.68 -18.03 0.25
CA ARG A 16 13.25 -16.77 -0.39
C ARG A 16 11.78 -16.74 -0.77
N GLU A 17 11.19 -17.88 -1.12
CA GLU A 17 9.79 -17.99 -1.51
C GLU A 17 8.81 -17.62 -0.39
N LEU A 18 9.25 -17.59 0.88
CA LEU A 18 8.39 -17.24 2.01
C LEU A 18 7.84 -15.81 1.94
N VAL A 19 8.48 -14.91 1.18
CA VAL A 19 8.00 -13.53 1.01
C VAL A 19 6.55 -13.45 0.51
N ARG A 20 6.09 -14.44 -0.28
CA ARG A 20 4.73 -14.47 -0.85
C ARG A 20 3.70 -15.26 -0.05
N PHE A 21 4.09 -15.92 1.05
CA PHE A 21 3.16 -16.73 1.83
C PHE A 21 2.41 -15.88 2.87
N SER A 22 1.16 -16.26 3.14
CA SER A 22 0.41 -15.69 4.25
C SER A 22 0.95 -16.17 5.59
N ILE A 23 0.96 -15.28 6.58
CA ILE A 23 1.51 -15.52 7.91
C ILE A 23 0.43 -15.49 9.01
N ASN A 24 -0.82 -15.24 8.65
CA ASN A 24 -1.94 -15.24 9.58
C ASN A 24 -3.27 -15.60 8.90
N ARG A 25 -4.36 -15.62 9.68
CA ARG A 25 -5.71 -16.00 9.24
C ARG A 25 -6.37 -14.99 8.30
N ASN A 26 -5.82 -13.78 8.18
CA ASN A 26 -6.31 -12.75 7.28
C ASN A 26 -5.66 -12.84 5.89
N ASN A 27 -4.94 -13.92 5.59
CA ASN A 27 -4.13 -14.04 4.36
C ASN A 27 -3.13 -12.89 4.18
N GLU A 28 -2.67 -12.27 5.27
CA GLU A 28 -1.66 -11.22 5.18
C GLU A 28 -0.29 -11.85 4.98
N THR A 29 0.47 -11.35 4.01
CA THR A 29 1.91 -11.61 3.89
C THR A 29 2.70 -10.75 4.87
N ALA A 30 4.00 -11.00 5.02
CA ALA A 30 4.88 -10.15 5.82
C ALA A 30 4.87 -8.68 5.36
N LEU A 31 4.73 -8.44 4.05
CA LEU A 31 4.67 -7.09 3.48
C LEU A 31 3.40 -6.33 3.92
N HIS A 32 2.25 -6.99 3.99
CA HIS A 32 1.00 -6.38 4.48
C HIS A 32 1.16 -5.84 5.91
N VAL A 33 1.67 -6.69 6.80
CA VAL A 33 1.84 -6.32 8.21
C VAL A 33 2.89 -5.22 8.36
N ALA A 34 4.03 -5.32 7.67
CA ALA A 34 5.10 -4.31 7.74
C ALA A 34 4.64 -2.96 7.17
N ALA A 35 3.87 -2.96 6.09
CA ALA A 35 3.34 -1.76 5.46
C ALA A 35 2.32 -1.04 6.35
N TYR A 36 1.39 -1.77 6.96
CA TYR A 36 0.43 -1.19 7.92
C TYR A 36 1.11 -0.62 9.17
N LYS A 37 2.18 -1.27 9.64
CA LYS A 37 2.92 -0.85 10.84
C LYS A 37 3.96 0.24 10.57
N GLY A 38 4.18 0.64 9.32
CA GLY A 38 5.17 1.66 8.96
C GLY A 38 6.63 1.23 9.14
N HIS A 39 6.90 -0.08 9.10
CA HIS A 39 8.27 -0.61 9.28
C HIS A 39 9.10 -0.43 7.99
N THR A 40 9.45 0.82 7.69
CA THR A 40 10.05 1.26 6.42
C THR A 40 11.25 0.42 5.97
N LEU A 41 12.21 0.17 6.87
CA LEU A 41 13.40 -0.65 6.53
C LEU A 41 13.02 -2.10 6.18
N PHE A 42 12.09 -2.68 6.92
CA PHE A 42 11.61 -4.04 6.69
C PHE A 42 10.86 -4.14 5.36
N VAL A 43 10.01 -3.15 5.07
CA VAL A 43 9.33 -3.01 3.77
C VAL A 43 10.35 -2.92 2.65
N ASN A 44 11.35 -2.04 2.74
CA ASN A 44 12.38 -1.90 1.73
C ASN A 44 13.06 -3.23 1.41
N ASN A 45 13.44 -3.98 2.45
CA ASN A 45 14.14 -5.23 2.26
C ASN A 45 13.23 -6.33 1.67
N LEU A 46 11.96 -6.43 2.09
CA LEU A 46 11.01 -7.35 1.47
C LEU A 46 10.77 -7.02 -0.01
N VAL A 47 10.55 -5.75 -0.34
CA VAL A 47 10.26 -5.29 -1.70
C VAL A 47 11.43 -5.57 -2.65
N MET A 48 12.69 -5.48 -2.16
CA MET A 48 13.88 -5.86 -2.94
C MET A 48 13.97 -7.36 -3.24
N LEU A 49 13.33 -8.22 -2.43
CA LEU A 49 13.31 -9.67 -2.64
C LEU A 49 12.11 -10.15 -3.47
N MET A 50 11.17 -9.24 -3.80
CA MET A 50 9.92 -9.57 -4.46
C MET A 50 9.90 -9.15 -5.94
N ASP A 51 9.40 -10.03 -6.80
CA ASP A 51 8.87 -9.67 -8.12
C ASP A 51 7.56 -8.86 -8.01
N SER A 52 7.23 -8.10 -9.06
CA SER A 52 6.04 -7.24 -9.11
C SER A 52 4.75 -7.96 -8.75
N ILE A 53 4.53 -9.18 -9.27
CA ILE A 53 3.34 -9.98 -9.00
C ILE A 53 3.15 -10.33 -7.51
N HIS A 54 4.24 -10.40 -6.73
CA HIS A 54 4.15 -10.66 -5.30
C HIS A 54 3.69 -9.43 -4.51
N LEU A 55 3.95 -8.23 -5.02
CA LEU A 55 3.50 -6.96 -4.41
C LEU A 55 1.99 -6.75 -4.58
N GLU A 56 1.40 -7.37 -5.59
CA GLU A 56 -0.03 -7.30 -5.93
C GLU A 56 -0.89 -8.23 -5.07
N LEU A 57 -0.29 -9.10 -4.25
CA LEU A 57 -1.03 -10.04 -3.41
C LEU A 57 -2.01 -9.29 -2.50
N GLN A 58 -3.25 -9.79 -2.46
CA GLN A 58 -4.31 -9.25 -1.64
C GLN A 58 -4.58 -10.16 -0.43
N ASN A 59 -4.83 -9.53 0.71
CA ASN A 59 -5.28 -10.22 1.91
C ASN A 59 -6.77 -10.63 1.82
N SER A 60 -7.34 -11.24 2.87
CA SER A 60 -8.74 -11.71 2.91
C SER A 60 -9.78 -10.59 2.76
N SER A 61 -9.39 -9.32 2.94
CA SER A 61 -10.25 -8.15 2.71
C SER A 61 -10.02 -7.53 1.32
N SER A 62 -9.35 -8.25 0.43
CA SER A 62 -8.93 -7.78 -0.89
C SER A 62 -7.93 -6.61 -0.85
N ASN A 63 -7.28 -6.33 0.27
CA ASN A 63 -6.33 -5.22 0.37
C ASN A 63 -4.92 -5.65 -0.03
N THR A 64 -4.24 -4.88 -0.87
CA THR A 64 -2.79 -5.00 -1.07
C THR A 64 -2.03 -4.36 0.09
N ALA A 65 -0.73 -4.60 0.18
CA ALA A 65 0.12 -3.90 1.15
C ALA A 65 0.13 -2.37 0.94
N LEU A 66 -0.02 -1.88 -0.30
CA LEU A 66 -0.14 -0.44 -0.56
C LEU A 66 -1.46 0.13 -0.05
N CYS A 67 -2.58 -0.59 -0.15
CA CYS A 67 -3.84 -0.21 0.48
C CYS A 67 -3.67 -0.02 2.00
N LEU A 68 -2.97 -0.95 2.67
CA LEU A 68 -2.74 -0.86 4.11
C LEU A 68 -1.80 0.30 4.49
N ALA A 69 -0.76 0.56 3.70
CA ALA A 69 0.09 1.73 3.88
C ALA A 69 -0.68 3.04 3.69
N ALA A 70 -1.61 3.09 2.73
CA ALA A 70 -2.46 4.24 2.47
C ALA A 70 -3.39 4.55 3.66
N VAL A 71 -4.00 3.52 4.25
CA VAL A 71 -4.80 3.65 5.49
C VAL A 71 -3.94 4.09 6.67
N ALA A 72 -2.72 3.55 6.80
CA ALA A 72 -1.79 3.95 7.85
C ALA A 72 -1.28 5.39 7.68
N GLY A 73 -1.19 5.87 6.44
CA GLY A 73 -0.67 7.20 6.09
C GLY A 73 0.86 7.26 5.99
N ASP A 74 1.55 6.12 5.93
CA ASP A 74 3.02 6.09 5.85
C ASP A 74 3.52 6.31 4.42
N VAL A 75 3.80 7.57 4.10
CA VAL A 75 4.27 7.99 2.77
C VAL A 75 5.63 7.40 2.42
N ALA A 76 6.50 7.10 3.39
CA ALA A 76 7.82 6.53 3.12
C ALA A 76 7.69 5.09 2.64
N VAL A 77 6.85 4.29 3.30
CA VAL A 77 6.48 2.94 2.90
C VAL A 77 5.82 2.93 1.50
N ALA A 78 4.87 3.84 1.25
CA ALA A 78 4.22 3.94 -0.06
C ALA A 78 5.20 4.32 -1.18
N LYS A 79 6.16 5.21 -0.91
CA LYS A 79 7.21 5.57 -1.87
C LYS A 79 8.05 4.38 -2.30
N ILE A 80 8.45 3.52 -1.36
CA ILE A 80 9.23 2.32 -1.66
C ILE A 80 8.45 1.40 -2.62
N MET A 81 7.20 1.08 -2.28
CA MET A 81 6.39 0.15 -3.06
C MET A 81 6.05 0.70 -4.46
N VAL A 82 5.60 1.95 -4.56
CA VAL A 82 5.24 2.58 -5.84
C VAL A 82 6.45 2.80 -6.74
N THR A 83 7.64 3.03 -6.17
CA THR A 83 8.88 3.12 -6.98
C THR A 83 9.24 1.77 -7.59
N ARG A 84 8.96 0.67 -6.88
CA ARG A 84 9.22 -0.68 -7.36
C ARG A 84 8.20 -1.13 -8.41
N HIS A 85 6.92 -0.83 -8.19
CA HIS A 85 5.81 -1.25 -9.03
C HIS A 85 4.65 -0.25 -8.91
N ASP A 86 4.45 0.59 -9.92
CA ASP A 86 3.46 1.67 -9.90
C ASP A 86 2.04 1.20 -10.26
N ASP A 87 1.88 0.05 -10.94
CA ASP A 87 0.56 -0.57 -11.19
C ASP A 87 -0.18 -0.87 -9.87
N LEU A 88 0.50 -0.92 -8.72
CA LEU A 88 -0.13 -1.04 -7.39
C LEU A 88 -1.14 0.08 -7.09
N LEU A 89 -0.98 1.25 -7.72
CA LEU A 89 -1.89 2.38 -7.58
C LEU A 89 -3.28 2.07 -8.16
N ASP A 90 -3.36 1.18 -9.14
CA ASP A 90 -4.60 0.76 -9.83
C ASP A 90 -5.32 -0.39 -9.13
N ILE A 91 -4.65 -1.13 -8.25
CA ILE A 91 -5.23 -2.32 -7.64
C ILE A 91 -6.21 -1.93 -6.55
N ALA A 92 -7.50 -2.12 -6.85
CA ALA A 92 -8.58 -1.86 -5.93
C ALA A 92 -8.54 -2.81 -4.73
N GLY A 93 -8.61 -2.22 -3.54
CA GLY A 93 -8.71 -2.92 -2.27
C GLY A 93 -10.14 -3.33 -1.92
N SER A 94 -10.42 -3.42 -0.62
CA SER A 94 -11.75 -3.64 -0.07
C SER A 94 -12.78 -2.65 -0.66
N GLN A 95 -13.98 -3.15 -0.99
CA GLN A 95 -15.07 -2.35 -1.57
C GLN A 95 -14.74 -1.67 -2.91
N GLY A 96 -13.75 -2.18 -3.66
CA GLY A 96 -13.34 -1.59 -4.92
C GLY A 96 -12.57 -0.28 -4.78
N MET A 97 -12.12 0.07 -3.56
CA MET A 97 -11.44 1.33 -3.29
C MET A 97 -9.96 1.26 -3.65
N MET A 98 -9.49 2.15 -4.53
CA MET A 98 -8.04 2.31 -4.78
C MET A 98 -7.32 2.85 -3.53
N PRO A 99 -5.99 2.67 -3.40
CA PRO A 99 -5.22 3.20 -2.27
C PRO A 99 -5.45 4.69 -2.00
N LEU A 100 -5.63 5.51 -3.04
CA LEU A 100 -5.92 6.94 -2.90
C LEU A 100 -7.26 7.21 -2.20
N HIS A 101 -8.32 6.46 -2.53
CA HIS A 101 -9.62 6.57 -1.84
C HIS A 101 -9.48 6.21 -0.37
N MET A 102 -8.75 5.14 -0.06
CA MET A 102 -8.52 4.71 1.32
C MET A 102 -7.75 5.74 2.14
N ALA A 103 -6.73 6.38 1.55
CA ALA A 103 -5.99 7.47 2.19
C ALA A 103 -6.90 8.67 2.48
N ALA A 104 -7.77 9.04 1.53
CA ALA A 104 -8.72 10.13 1.68
C ALA A 104 -9.71 9.84 2.82
N LEU A 105 -10.41 8.70 2.78
CA LEU A 105 -11.34 8.28 3.83
C LEU A 105 -10.69 8.11 5.22
N SER A 106 -9.38 7.85 5.26
CA SER A 106 -8.62 7.73 6.51
C SER A 106 -8.02 9.06 7.00
N GLY A 107 -8.31 10.18 6.31
CA GLY A 107 -7.85 11.52 6.66
C GLY A 107 -6.33 11.72 6.52
N LYS A 108 -5.66 10.94 5.66
CA LYS A 108 -4.20 10.93 5.54
C LYS A 108 -3.72 11.97 4.54
N HIS A 109 -3.78 13.24 4.91
CA HIS A 109 -3.45 14.40 4.07
C HIS A 109 -2.20 14.24 3.18
N ASP A 110 -1.03 13.96 3.77
CA ASP A 110 0.22 13.84 3.02
C ASP A 110 0.24 12.63 2.08
N MET A 111 -0.42 11.54 2.49
CA MET A 111 -0.60 10.36 1.65
C MET A 111 -1.52 10.65 0.47
N VAL A 112 -2.63 11.37 0.69
CA VAL A 112 -3.54 11.81 -0.37
C VAL A 112 -2.79 12.65 -1.38
N LYS A 113 -2.01 13.65 -0.93
CA LYS A 113 -1.17 14.48 -1.81
C LYS A 113 -0.20 13.62 -2.61
N TYR A 114 0.53 12.72 -1.95
CA TYR A 114 1.49 11.84 -2.60
C TYR A 114 0.85 10.94 -3.66
N LEU A 115 -0.22 10.20 -3.29
CA LEU A 115 -0.89 9.27 -4.18
C LEU A 115 -1.58 10.00 -5.33
N TYR A 116 -2.22 11.15 -5.08
CA TYR A 116 -2.83 11.97 -6.12
C TYR A 116 -1.83 12.41 -7.19
N GLU A 117 -0.65 12.92 -6.78
CA GLU A 117 0.40 13.29 -7.73
C GLU A 117 0.91 12.10 -8.55
N LYS A 118 1.00 10.92 -7.95
CA LYS A 118 1.36 9.69 -8.68
C LYS A 118 0.23 9.25 -9.61
N SER A 119 -1.02 9.40 -9.20
CA SER A 119 -2.18 8.97 -9.96
C SER A 119 -2.53 9.85 -11.15
N LYS A 120 -2.09 11.11 -11.20
CA LYS A 120 -2.21 11.95 -12.40
C LYS A 120 -1.54 11.35 -13.64
N ARG A 121 -0.55 10.47 -13.45
CA ARG A 121 0.16 9.79 -14.54
C ARG A 121 -0.55 8.53 -15.01
N MET A 122 -1.59 8.07 -14.30
CA MET A 122 -2.35 6.88 -14.63
C MET A 122 -3.29 7.21 -15.80
N THR A 123 -3.07 6.55 -16.93
CA THR A 123 -3.85 6.71 -18.17
C THR A 123 -4.82 5.55 -18.42
N ARG A 124 -4.86 4.57 -17.52
CA ARG A 124 -5.70 3.38 -17.63
C ARG A 124 -7.08 3.64 -17.00
N GLY A 125 -8.12 3.09 -17.63
CA GLY A 125 -9.53 3.51 -17.52
C GLY A 125 -10.25 3.37 -16.17
N ILE A 126 -9.53 3.18 -15.06
CA ILE A 126 -10.08 3.11 -13.70
C ILE A 126 -10.05 4.50 -13.02
N TRP A 127 -9.09 5.36 -13.38
CA TRP A 127 -9.02 6.74 -12.90
C TRP A 127 -9.93 7.66 -13.75
N THR A 128 -11.24 7.50 -13.56
CA THR A 128 -12.31 8.28 -14.23
C THR A 128 -12.71 9.53 -13.44
N ASP A 129 -13.54 10.39 -14.03
CA ASP A 129 -14.05 11.58 -13.34
C ASP A 129 -14.94 11.24 -12.14
N GLU A 130 -15.62 10.10 -12.16
CA GLU A 130 -16.36 9.57 -11.01
C GLU A 130 -15.42 9.20 -9.86
N SER A 131 -14.31 8.51 -10.14
CA SER A 131 -13.31 8.17 -9.12
C SER A 131 -12.65 9.43 -8.53
N ARG A 132 -12.34 10.43 -9.37
CA ARG A 132 -11.85 11.74 -8.93
C ARG A 132 -12.84 12.46 -8.03
N SER A 133 -14.12 12.42 -8.40
CA SER A 133 -15.20 13.05 -7.64
C SER A 133 -15.38 12.39 -6.27
N SER A 134 -15.24 11.07 -6.18
CA SER A 134 -15.28 10.34 -4.91
C SER A 134 -14.14 10.74 -3.96
N VAL A 135 -12.92 10.85 -4.48
CA VAL A 135 -11.77 11.36 -3.68
C VAL A 135 -12.00 12.80 -3.24
N LEU A 136 -12.51 13.67 -4.13
CA LEU A 136 -12.81 15.06 -3.79
C LEU A 136 -13.88 15.15 -2.69
N LEU A 137 -14.95 14.36 -2.78
CA LEU A 137 -15.99 14.31 -1.75
C LEU A 137 -15.41 13.92 -0.39
N ALA A 138 -14.61 12.85 -0.34
CA ALA A 138 -13.96 12.42 0.90
C ALA A 138 -13.02 13.50 1.48
N CYS A 139 -12.29 14.22 0.62
CA CYS A 139 -11.48 15.36 1.06
C CYS A 139 -12.32 16.50 1.62
N VAL A 140 -13.51 16.75 1.08
CA VAL A 140 -14.41 17.79 1.58
C VAL A 140 -15.02 17.39 2.93
N GLU A 141 -15.53 16.17 3.04
CA GLU A 141 -16.15 15.65 4.27
C GLU A 141 -15.19 15.59 5.45
N LEU A 142 -13.90 15.38 5.18
CA LEU A 142 -12.85 15.26 6.19
C LEU A 142 -12.00 16.53 6.34
N GLU A 143 -12.45 17.64 5.75
CA GLU A 143 -11.81 18.95 5.83
C GLU A 143 -10.34 18.98 5.39
N LEU A 144 -9.98 18.14 4.39
CA LEU A 144 -8.60 17.97 3.90
C LEU A 144 -8.09 19.14 3.01
N TYR A 145 -8.62 20.35 3.20
CA TYR A 145 -8.32 21.56 2.43
C TYR A 145 -7.49 22.61 3.21
N GLY A 146 -6.56 22.11 4.04
CA GLY A 146 -5.37 22.83 4.52
C GLY A 146 -5.55 23.75 5.73
N GLU A 147 -4.51 23.76 6.57
CA GLU A 147 -3.97 24.95 7.25
C GLU A 147 -2.70 25.42 6.50
#